data_AF-A0A3N0YIR1-F1
#
_entry.id   AF-A0A3N0YIR1-F1
#
_cell.length_a   1.000
_cell.length_b   1.000
_cell.length_c   1.000
_cell.angle_alpha   90.00
_cell.angle_beta   90.00
_cell.angle_gamma   90.00
#
_symmetry.space_group_name_H-M   'P 1'
#
loop_
_entity.id
_entity.type
_entity.pdbx_description
1 polymer ?
#
loop_
_entity_poly.entity_id
_entity_poly.type
_entity_poly.pdbx_seq_one_letter_code
_entity_poly.pdbx_strand_id
1 'polypeptide(L)'
;FSVFKAKAKFSIPPETNMYVLDDSGTEVDEEVFSDILEEKADILWTIVNVLSVSDSPIQSSCTDTLSLSSPSSDSDASLMSPKRQRIDDAFVMSPKSLHTDDSSSQAKELVKRILEQKPGGEKILAKYAMTGEMKDRARRDLVSIVVAEMFEKYG
;
A
#
# COMPACT_ATOMS: atom_id res chain seq x y z
N PHE A 1 24.91 -9.17 5.84
CA PHE A 1 23.55 -9.16 5.24
C PHE A 1 23.68 -8.47 3.87
N SER A 2 22.95 -8.87 2.82
CA SER A 2 23.15 -8.31 1.46
C SER A 2 21.82 -8.00 0.79
N VAL A 3 21.70 -6.78 0.23
CA VAL A 3 20.53 -6.32 -0.52
C VAL A 3 20.27 -7.21 -1.72
N PHE A 4 21.33 -7.67 -2.41
CA PHE A 4 21.20 -8.59 -3.53
C PHE A 4 20.54 -9.92 -3.12
N LYS A 5 20.95 -10.47 -1.98
CA LYS A 5 20.37 -11.69 -1.41
C LYS A 5 18.91 -11.50 -1.00
N ALA A 6 18.56 -10.31 -0.48
CA ALA A 6 17.18 -9.97 -0.17
C ALA A 6 16.32 -9.92 -1.45
N LYS A 7 16.80 -9.26 -2.51
CA LYS A 7 16.09 -9.20 -3.79
C LYS A 7 15.77 -10.59 -4.35
N ALA A 8 16.76 -11.48 -4.37
CA ALA A 8 16.58 -12.85 -4.83
C ALA A 8 15.56 -13.63 -3.99
N LYS A 9 15.59 -13.48 -2.66
CA LYS A 9 14.64 -14.16 -1.75
C LYS A 9 13.20 -13.69 -1.89
N PHE A 10 12.99 -12.42 -2.22
CA PHE A 10 11.66 -11.81 -2.30
C PHE A 10 11.18 -11.61 -3.75
N SER A 11 11.87 -12.21 -4.72
CA SER A 11 11.56 -12.07 -6.16
C SER A 11 11.47 -10.60 -6.61
N ILE A 12 12.28 -9.73 -6.01
CA ILE A 12 12.37 -8.31 -6.39
C ILE A 12 13.27 -8.21 -7.62
N PRO A 13 12.87 -7.44 -8.66
CA PRO A 13 13.68 -7.29 -9.85
C PRO A 13 15.08 -6.73 -9.53
N PRO A 14 16.15 -7.27 -10.14
CA PRO A 14 17.53 -6.88 -9.82
C PRO A 14 17.81 -5.38 -10.04
N GLU A 15 17.15 -4.78 -11.02
CA GLU A 15 17.19 -3.35 -11.36
C GLU A 15 16.52 -2.43 -10.34
N THR A 16 15.77 -2.98 -9.37
CA THR A 16 15.10 -2.18 -8.34
C THR A 16 16.13 -1.52 -7.44
N ASN A 17 16.23 -0.19 -7.42
CA ASN A 17 17.16 0.50 -6.53
C ASN A 17 16.68 0.40 -5.08
N MET A 18 17.50 -0.20 -4.22
CA MET A 18 17.20 -0.44 -2.81
C MET A 18 18.40 -0.11 -1.95
N TYR A 19 18.13 0.48 -0.79
CA TYR A 19 19.13 0.79 0.22
C TYR A 19 18.63 0.35 1.59
N VAL A 20 19.53 0.31 2.57
CA VAL A 20 19.23 -0.16 3.92
C VAL A 20 19.53 0.97 4.89
N LEU A 21 18.62 1.19 5.82
CA LEU A 21 18.74 2.16 6.90
C LEU A 21 18.96 1.46 8.23
N ASP A 22 19.76 2.06 9.11
CA ASP A 22 19.84 1.71 10.52
C ASP A 22 18.61 2.23 11.31
N ASP A 23 18.67 2.10 12.64
CA ASP A 23 17.64 2.60 13.56
C ASP A 23 17.58 4.12 13.65
N SER A 24 18.68 4.81 13.31
CA SER A 24 18.76 6.27 13.23
C SER A 24 18.18 6.84 11.92
N GLY A 25 17.96 6.00 10.92
CA GLY A 25 17.51 6.41 9.58
C GLY A 25 18.67 6.78 8.64
N THR A 26 19.89 6.37 8.97
CA THR A 26 21.10 6.57 8.16
C THR A 26 21.25 5.43 7.16
N GLU A 27 21.55 5.75 5.90
CA GLU A 27 21.86 4.75 4.87
C GLU A 27 23.20 4.06 5.18
N VAL A 28 23.19 2.73 5.10
CA VAL A 28 24.35 1.89 5.40
C VAL A 28 24.72 1.06 4.17
N ASP A 29 25.99 1.13 3.79
CA ASP A 29 26.60 0.36 2.71
C ASP A 29 26.94 -1.07 3.12
N GLU A 30 26.96 -2.00 2.15
CA GLU A 30 27.24 -3.44 2.36
C GLU A 30 28.56 -3.71 3.11
N GLU A 31 29.57 -2.87 2.89
CA GLU A 31 30.90 -3.01 3.48
C GLU A 31 30.92 -2.70 4.99
N VAL A 32 30.01 -1.84 5.47
CA VAL A 32 30.00 -1.36 6.85
C VAL A 32 29.07 -2.20 7.74
N PHE A 33 28.17 -3.00 7.16
CA PHE A 33 27.25 -3.86 7.92
C PHE A 33 27.94 -4.78 8.92
N SER A 34 29.10 -5.34 8.56
CA SER A 34 29.79 -6.31 9.40
C SER A 34 30.34 -5.64 10.67
N ASP A 35 30.92 -4.46 10.51
CA ASP A 35 31.49 -3.67 11.61
C ASP A 35 30.39 -3.21 12.58
N ILE A 36 29.26 -2.76 12.04
CA ILE A 36 28.12 -2.30 12.84
C ILE A 36 27.48 -3.46 13.63
N LEU A 37 27.37 -4.65 13.02
CA LEU A 37 26.83 -5.83 13.70
C LEU A 37 27.78 -6.38 14.77
N GLU A 38 29.10 -6.20 14.60
CA GLU A 38 30.09 -6.55 15.62
C GLU A 38 30.01 -5.61 16.83
N GLU A 39 29.78 -4.31 16.60
CA GLU A 39 29.58 -3.35 17.69
C GLU A 39 28.22 -3.54 18.39
N LYS A 40 27.16 -3.75 17.61
CA LYS A 40 25.77 -3.82 18.11
C LYS A 40 24.95 -4.84 17.32
N ALA A 41 24.58 -5.93 17.98
CA ALA A 41 23.77 -6.99 17.37
C ALA A 41 22.27 -6.66 17.28
N ASP A 42 21.78 -5.71 18.08
CA ASP A 42 20.33 -5.44 18.27
C ASP A 42 19.81 -4.27 17.42
N ILE A 43 20.40 -4.01 16.25
CA ILE A 43 19.99 -2.92 15.37
C ILE A 43 18.80 -3.35 14.50
N LEU A 44 17.79 -2.47 14.44
CA LEU A 44 16.65 -2.64 13.53
C LEU A 44 17.01 -2.10 12.14
N TRP A 45 17.04 -3.00 11.16
CA TRP A 45 17.34 -2.66 9.78
C TRP A 45 16.08 -2.43 8.96
N THR A 46 16.01 -1.30 8.26
CA THR A 46 14.89 -0.98 7.35
C THR A 46 15.37 -1.02 5.91
N ILE A 47 14.67 -1.73 5.03
CA ILE A 47 15.01 -1.80 3.61
C ILE A 47 14.04 -0.92 2.83
N VAL A 48 14.56 0.02 2.05
CA VAL A 48 13.76 1.02 1.32
C VAL A 48 13.96 0.86 -0.19
N ASN A 49 12.87 0.99 -0.95
CA ASN A 49 12.88 1.01 -2.41
C ASN A 49 12.75 2.45 -2.92
N VAL A 50 13.65 2.86 -3.81
CA VAL A 50 13.70 4.22 -4.37
C VAL A 50 12.44 4.58 -5.17
N LEU A 51 11.73 3.60 -5.75
CA LEU A 51 10.49 3.87 -6.49
C LEU A 51 9.26 4.09 -5.60
N SER A 52 9.32 3.76 -4.30
CA SER A 52 8.21 3.99 -3.36
C SER A 52 8.34 5.29 -2.56
N VAL A 53 9.32 6.15 -2.90
CA VAL A 53 9.47 7.46 -2.27
C VAL A 53 8.45 8.43 -2.89
N SER A 54 7.16 8.18 -2.66
CA SER A 54 6.18 9.26 -2.63
C SER A 54 6.49 10.08 -1.39
N ASP A 55 6.99 11.31 -1.57
CA ASP A 55 7.26 12.30 -0.52
C ASP A 55 6.15 12.29 0.53
N SER A 56 6.38 11.52 1.59
CA SER A 56 5.59 11.53 2.79
C SER A 56 6.58 11.92 3.85
N PRO A 57 6.58 13.18 4.32
CA PRO A 57 7.40 13.56 5.43
C PRO A 57 6.97 12.65 6.59
N ILE A 58 7.91 11.84 7.09
CA ILE A 58 7.78 11.25 8.41
C ILE A 58 7.83 12.45 9.36
N GLN A 59 6.68 13.09 9.58
CA GLN A 59 6.50 14.05 10.65
C GLN A 59 6.55 13.26 11.95
N SER A 60 7.78 13.07 12.44
CA SER A 60 8.01 13.09 13.88
C SER A 60 7.51 14.44 14.40
N SER A 61 6.31 14.44 14.96
CA SER A 61 5.75 15.60 15.65
C SER A 61 5.57 15.27 17.12
N CYS A 62 6.67 15.32 17.85
CA CYS A 62 6.66 15.61 19.28
C CYS A 62 6.50 17.12 19.46
N THR A 63 5.33 17.56 19.96
CA THR A 63 5.18 18.72 20.87
C THR A 63 3.72 18.81 21.33
N ASP A 64 3.52 18.64 22.63
CA ASP A 64 2.39 19.16 23.39
C ASP A 64 2.26 20.68 23.18
N THR A 65 1.03 21.20 23.01
CA THR A 65 0.42 22.23 23.87
C THR A 65 -0.80 22.92 23.23
N LEU A 66 -1.89 22.91 24.01
CA LEU A 66 -3.05 23.82 24.05
C LEU A 66 -4.20 23.67 23.02
N SER A 67 -5.33 23.27 23.60
CA SER A 67 -6.72 23.38 23.14
C SER A 67 -7.07 24.72 22.46
N LEU A 68 -8.11 24.71 21.61
CA LEU A 68 -9.44 25.27 21.92
C LEU A 68 -10.37 25.31 20.67
N SER A 69 -11.60 24.83 20.90
CA SER A 69 -12.88 25.22 20.27
C SER A 69 -13.20 24.90 18.79
N SER A 70 -14.16 23.97 18.61
CA SER A 70 -15.19 23.99 17.55
C SER A 70 -16.09 25.25 17.68
N PRO A 71 -16.81 25.72 16.63
CA PRO A 71 -18.10 25.11 16.27
C PRO A 71 -18.57 25.20 14.78
N SER A 72 -19.50 24.29 14.44
CA SER A 72 -20.70 24.33 13.55
C SER A 72 -20.79 25.15 12.25
N SER A 73 -21.46 24.52 11.25
CA SER A 73 -22.46 25.04 10.26
C SER A 73 -22.24 26.44 9.65
N ASP A 74 -22.38 26.69 8.35
CA ASP A 74 -23.48 26.32 7.47
C ASP A 74 -23.13 26.64 6.00
N SER A 75 -24.06 26.30 5.14
CA SER A 75 -24.05 26.30 3.67
C SER A 75 -23.90 27.67 2.95
N ASP A 76 -23.50 27.58 1.68
CA ASP A 76 -24.12 28.23 0.50
C ASP A 76 -23.28 29.14 -0.42
N ALA A 77 -23.49 28.86 -1.71
CA ALA A 77 -23.34 29.60 -2.97
C ALA A 77 -22.45 30.86 -3.12
N SER A 78 -21.46 30.68 -4.01
CA SER A 78 -21.43 31.25 -5.38
C SER A 78 -21.00 32.70 -5.65
N LEU A 79 -20.30 32.81 -6.80
CA LEU A 79 -20.18 33.93 -7.74
C LEU A 79 -18.98 34.92 -7.63
N MET A 80 -18.11 34.75 -8.65
CA MET A 80 -17.40 35.76 -9.46
C MET A 80 -15.91 36.05 -9.18
N SER A 81 -15.06 35.41 -10.00
CA SER A 81 -13.74 35.91 -10.48
C SER A 81 -13.91 37.24 -11.24
N PRO A 82 -12.84 38.04 -11.53
CA PRO A 82 -11.87 37.76 -12.63
C PRO A 82 -10.44 38.35 -12.35
N LYS A 83 -9.31 38.11 -13.06
CA LYS A 83 -9.01 38.09 -14.50
C LYS A 83 -7.48 37.88 -14.73
N ARG A 84 -7.10 37.05 -15.71
CA ARG A 84 -5.94 37.12 -16.67
C ARG A 84 -5.88 35.77 -17.42
N GLN A 85 -6.69 35.52 -18.46
CA GLN A 85 -6.48 35.77 -19.91
C GLN A 85 -5.30 34.94 -20.49
N ARG A 86 -5.54 33.69 -20.93
CA ARG A 86 -5.89 33.18 -22.29
C ARG A 86 -4.72 33.13 -23.29
N ILE A 87 -4.38 31.92 -23.77
CA ILE A 87 -4.30 31.51 -25.18
C ILE A 87 -4.78 30.06 -25.23
N ASP A 88 -5.83 29.84 -26.02
CA ASP A 88 -6.35 28.53 -26.42
C ASP A 88 -5.43 27.94 -27.51
N ASP A 89 -5.06 26.67 -27.39
CA ASP A 89 -4.93 25.83 -28.56
C ASP A 89 -5.38 24.41 -28.24
N ALA A 90 -6.30 23.94 -29.07
CA ALA A 90 -7.02 22.69 -28.90
C ALA A 90 -6.13 21.50 -29.27
N PHE A 91 -5.89 20.62 -28.30
CA PHE A 91 -5.74 19.20 -28.59
C PHE A 91 -6.67 18.40 -27.69
N VAL A 92 -7.63 17.77 -28.35
CA VAL A 92 -8.63 16.87 -27.82
C VAL A 92 -7.96 15.50 -27.64
N MET A 93 -7.77 15.03 -26.39
CA MET A 93 -7.99 13.64 -25.94
C MET A 93 -7.33 13.37 -24.58
N SER A 94 -8.19 13.24 -23.55
CA SER A 94 -8.29 12.16 -22.55
C SER A 94 -7.06 11.71 -21.72
N PRO A 95 -7.28 10.91 -20.67
CA PRO A 95 -8.05 11.16 -19.46
C PRO A 95 -7.15 10.99 -18.21
N LYS A 96 -7.70 11.29 -17.02
CA LYS A 96 -7.14 10.90 -15.72
C LYS A 96 -6.56 9.49 -15.79
N SER A 97 -5.29 9.32 -15.39
CA SER A 97 -4.64 8.03 -15.22
C SER A 97 -5.42 7.17 -14.22
N LEU A 98 -6.38 6.41 -14.75
CA LEU A 98 -7.04 5.25 -14.16
C LEU A 98 -6.10 4.07 -14.37
N HIS A 99 -5.03 3.96 -13.58
CA HIS A 99 -4.08 2.85 -13.72
C HIS A 99 -3.80 2.10 -12.40
N THR A 100 -4.75 2.13 -11.46
CA THR A 100 -4.67 1.36 -10.21
C THR A 100 -5.83 0.38 -10.00
N ASP A 101 -6.82 0.34 -10.90
CA ASP A 101 -8.00 -0.52 -10.73
C ASP A 101 -7.84 -1.92 -11.33
N ASP A 102 -6.92 -2.13 -12.26
CA ASP A 102 -6.83 -3.41 -12.98
C ASP A 102 -6.39 -4.55 -12.06
N SER A 103 -5.38 -4.32 -11.22
CA SER A 103 -4.87 -5.33 -10.28
C SER A 103 -5.89 -5.63 -9.17
N SER A 104 -6.56 -4.60 -8.64
CA SER A 104 -7.62 -4.77 -7.63
C SER A 104 -8.82 -5.52 -8.20
N SER A 105 -9.23 -5.19 -9.43
CA SER A 105 -10.34 -5.85 -10.12
C SER A 105 -10.00 -7.30 -10.45
N GLN A 106 -8.79 -7.56 -10.92
CA GLN A 106 -8.31 -8.92 -11.20
C GLN A 106 -8.23 -9.77 -9.92
N ALA A 107 -7.74 -9.20 -8.82
CA ALA A 107 -7.70 -9.89 -7.52
C ALA A 107 -9.11 -10.23 -7.02
N LYS A 108 -10.06 -9.29 -7.11
CA LYS A 108 -11.48 -9.52 -6.75
C LYS A 108 -12.10 -10.62 -7.59
N GLU A 109 -11.86 -10.62 -8.90
CA GLU A 109 -12.38 -11.65 -9.81
C GLU A 109 -11.80 -13.03 -9.48
N LEU A 110 -10.49 -13.10 -9.22
CA LEU A 110 -9.85 -14.35 -8.80
C LEU A 110 -10.47 -14.89 -7.51
N VAL A 111 -10.59 -14.06 -6.48
CA VAL A 111 -11.19 -14.46 -5.19
C VAL A 111 -12.63 -14.91 -5.39
N LYS A 112 -13.42 -14.17 -6.18
CA LYS A 112 -14.80 -14.56 -6.51
C LYS A 112 -14.85 -15.94 -7.18
N ARG A 113 -13.99 -16.18 -8.18
CA ARG A 113 -13.92 -17.47 -8.89
C ARG A 113 -13.55 -18.62 -7.97
N ILE A 114 -12.63 -18.41 -7.03
CA ILE A 114 -12.24 -19.42 -6.04
C ILE A 114 -13.43 -19.77 -5.13
N LEU A 115 -14.16 -18.75 -4.67
CA LEU A 115 -15.35 -18.95 -3.82
C LEU A 115 -16.50 -19.66 -4.53
N GLU A 116 -16.62 -19.53 -5.85
CA GLU A 116 -17.62 -20.25 -6.64
C GLU A 116 -17.26 -21.74 -6.86
N GLN A 117 -15.97 -22.09 -6.80
CA GLN A 117 -15.49 -23.45 -7.05
C GLN A 117 -15.31 -24.28 -5.78
N LYS A 118 -15.01 -23.62 -4.64
CA LYS A 118 -14.69 -24.31 -3.39
C LYS A 118 -15.90 -24.43 -2.47
N PRO A 119 -16.05 -25.57 -1.77
CA PRO A 119 -17.15 -25.77 -0.85
C PRO A 119 -17.10 -24.76 0.29
N GLY A 120 -18.23 -24.13 0.59
CA GLY A 120 -18.36 -23.15 1.66
C GLY A 120 -18.09 -21.71 1.22
N GLY A 121 -17.63 -21.49 -0.01
CA GLY A 121 -17.51 -20.16 -0.58
C GLY A 121 -18.87 -19.49 -0.83
N GLU A 122 -19.93 -20.26 -1.08
CA GLU A 122 -21.29 -19.74 -1.28
C GLU A 122 -21.82 -19.03 -0.02
N LYS A 123 -21.50 -19.58 1.15
CA LYS A 123 -21.88 -18.98 2.45
C LYS A 123 -21.21 -17.63 2.67
N ILE A 124 -19.99 -17.47 2.16
CA ILE A 124 -19.23 -16.23 2.24
C ILE A 124 -19.79 -15.20 1.27
N LEU A 125 -20.02 -15.59 0.01
CA LEU A 125 -20.66 -14.75 -1.01
C LEU A 125 -22.03 -14.24 -0.56
N ALA A 126 -22.88 -15.12 0.00
CA ALA A 126 -24.20 -14.74 0.50
C ALA A 126 -24.13 -13.72 1.65
N LYS A 127 -23.22 -13.91 2.61
CA LYS A 127 -23.02 -12.95 3.72
C LYS A 127 -22.54 -11.59 3.24
N TYR A 128 -21.61 -11.59 2.28
CA TYR A 128 -21.10 -10.36 1.68
C TYR A 128 -22.20 -9.63 0.91
N ALA A 129 -23.00 -10.34 0.12
CA ALA A 129 -24.14 -9.76 -0.60
C ALA A 129 -25.20 -9.14 0.34
N MET A 130 -25.41 -9.73 1.52
CA MET A 130 -26.39 -9.23 2.50
C MET A 130 -25.89 -8.02 3.30
N THR A 131 -24.61 -8.00 3.67
CA THR A 131 -24.08 -7.01 4.63
C THR A 131 -23.23 -5.93 3.96
N GLY A 132 -22.70 -6.18 2.77
CA GLY A 132 -21.67 -5.35 2.11
C GLY A 132 -20.29 -5.44 2.77
N GLU A 133 -20.20 -6.04 3.96
CA GLU A 133 -18.99 -6.15 4.77
C GLU A 133 -18.84 -7.56 5.36
N MET A 134 -17.62 -7.90 5.76
CA MET A 134 -17.29 -9.20 6.35
C MET A 134 -16.73 -9.05 7.77
N LYS A 135 -17.34 -9.74 8.74
CA LYS A 135 -16.84 -9.85 10.12
C LYS A 135 -15.64 -10.80 10.22
N ASP A 136 -14.83 -10.66 11.27
CA ASP A 136 -13.55 -11.38 11.44
C ASP A 136 -13.63 -12.90 11.24
N ARG A 137 -14.69 -13.56 11.71
CA ARG A 137 -14.85 -15.01 11.49
C ARG A 137 -15.00 -15.33 10.01
N ALA A 138 -15.85 -14.59 9.29
CA ALA A 138 -16.09 -14.82 7.87
C ALA A 138 -14.88 -14.41 7.02
N ARG A 139 -14.12 -13.38 7.43
CA ARG A 139 -12.84 -13.00 6.81
C ARG A 139 -11.80 -14.12 6.93
N ARG A 140 -11.69 -14.76 8.10
CA ARG A 140 -10.79 -15.90 8.29
C ARG A 140 -11.21 -17.11 7.46
N ASP A 141 -12.50 -17.41 7.39
CA ASP A 141 -13.02 -18.49 6.55
C ASP A 141 -12.69 -18.23 5.06
N LEU A 142 -12.83 -16.98 4.59
CA LEU A 142 -12.42 -16.55 3.23
C LEU A 142 -10.94 -16.80 2.97
N VAL A 143 -10.07 -16.30 3.85
CA VAL A 143 -8.62 -16.45 3.71
C VAL A 143 -8.23 -17.93 3.71
N SER A 144 -8.83 -18.75 4.57
CA SER A 144 -8.55 -20.18 4.63
C SER A 144 -8.85 -20.89 3.31
N ILE A 145 -9.96 -20.55 2.65
CA ILE A 145 -10.34 -21.13 1.36
C ILE A 145 -9.36 -20.71 0.26
N VAL A 146 -9.02 -19.42 0.20
CA VAL A 146 -8.07 -18.89 -0.79
C VAL A 146 -6.69 -19.53 -0.60
N VAL A 147 -6.21 -19.61 0.64
CA VAL A 147 -4.92 -20.23 0.95
C VAL A 147 -4.92 -21.70 0.55
N ALA A 148 -5.97 -22.47 0.87
CA ALA A 148 -6.08 -23.87 0.48
C ALA A 148 -5.99 -24.06 -1.04
N GLU A 149 -6.66 -23.21 -1.83
CA GLU A 149 -6.57 -23.22 -3.29
C GLU A 149 -5.16 -22.86 -3.80
N MET A 150 -4.52 -21.85 -3.21
CA MET A 150 -3.15 -21.49 -3.60
C MET A 150 -2.17 -22.62 -3.32
N PHE A 151 -2.31 -23.30 -2.17
CA PHE A 151 -1.53 -24.50 -1.84
C PHE A 151 -1.80 -25.65 -2.80
N GLU A 152 -3.05 -25.89 -3.20
CA GLU A 152 -3.37 -26.97 -4.14
C GLU A 152 -2.80 -26.72 -5.55
N LYS A 153 -2.70 -25.45 -5.98
CA LYS A 153 -2.21 -25.09 -7.31
C LYS A 153 -0.69 -24.93 -7.41
N TYR A 154 -0.04 -24.43 -6.36
CA TYR A 154 1.36 -24.00 -6.40
C TYR A 154 2.22 -24.61 -5.29
N GLY A 155 1.61 -25.38 -4.38
CA GLY A 155 2.26 -26.00 -3.23
C GLY A 155 2.83 -27.38 -3.52
#